data_AF-A0A965V102-F1
#
_entry.id   AF-A0A965V102-F1
#
_cell.length_a   1.000
_cell.length_b   1.000
_cell.length_c   1.000
_cell.angle_alpha   90.00
_cell.angle_beta   90.00
_cell.angle_gamma   90.00
#
_symmetry.space_group_name_H-M   'P 1'
#
loop_
_entity.id
_entity.type
_entity.pdbx_description
1 polymer ?
#
loop_
_entity_poly.entity_id
_entity_poly.type
_entity_poly.pdbx_seq_one_letter_code
_entity_poly.pdbx_strand_id
1 'polypeptide(L)'
;MSKILIEEAEKYEREGDLSKAISSLKKALQLEPENYIIQLELGNLCASNRQFEEAAGYFRRCLYRFKDNVDIKNALCFSLTSFGNEYYLESKFKLSEACFEEVLEYEKNNWVYYYNLANTQDKLNKISKAYENYQKAIQLNPNDADLWNNNGNSERKLGYLDKSLISYQNALKIKPDLFHALVHLTHQKQHMCNWQDIDKYFQEICSIVNTNAEALISPFAFIANPLSSAQDQLLCANQWTQNHFKDRPFKKEKRKQKNKIHIGYLSSDFKLHPLYFLIRDVIKYHNRDIFDIYAYDASPHENTNERNTFISFFDCYRDISNLIDEKVVDIINNDEIDIFIDLTGYTNNSRAFIAPQLENTITINWLGYPGTMGLTQEKPLYDYILADDFIIPKNDEKYYAETILRLPFAY
;
A
#
# COMPACT_ATOMS: atom_id res chain seq x y z
N MET A 1 -8.82 37.53 -32.26
CA MET A 1 -8.30 37.38 -30.88
C MET A 1 -8.07 35.90 -30.55
N SER A 2 -9.09 35.03 -30.68
CA SER A 2 -8.94 33.56 -30.55
C SER A 2 -7.85 32.97 -31.45
N LYS A 3 -7.85 33.28 -32.76
CA LYS A 3 -6.83 32.78 -33.70
C LYS A 3 -5.37 33.06 -33.28
N ILE A 4 -5.09 34.23 -32.70
CA ILE A 4 -3.74 34.59 -32.21
C ILE A 4 -3.35 33.69 -31.04
N LEU A 5 -4.29 33.42 -30.13
CA LEU A 5 -4.06 32.55 -28.97
C LEU A 5 -3.82 31.10 -29.38
N ILE A 6 -4.46 30.62 -30.47
CA ILE A 6 -4.21 29.29 -31.04
C ILE A 6 -2.80 29.23 -31.64
N GLU A 7 -2.42 30.21 -32.47
CA GLU A 7 -1.07 30.28 -33.06
C GLU A 7 0.03 30.39 -31.98
N GLU A 8 -0.23 31.12 -30.90
CA GLU A 8 0.66 31.18 -29.73
C GLU A 8 0.78 29.81 -29.05
N ALA A 9 -0.33 29.08 -28.90
CA ALA A 9 -0.30 27.75 -28.29
C ALA A 9 0.50 26.75 -29.14
N GLU A 10 0.30 26.73 -30.46
CA GLU A 10 1.07 25.89 -31.40
C GLU A 10 2.57 26.21 -31.38
N LYS A 11 2.92 27.48 -31.12
CA LYS A 11 4.32 27.88 -30.92
C LYS A 11 4.87 27.30 -29.63
N TYR A 12 4.17 27.47 -28.51
CA TYR A 12 4.60 26.95 -27.21
C TYR A 12 4.71 25.42 -27.20
N GLU A 13 3.79 24.73 -27.88
CA GLU A 13 3.84 23.29 -28.03
C GLU A 13 5.10 22.84 -28.79
N ARG A 14 5.44 23.49 -29.92
CA ARG A 14 6.68 23.21 -30.66
C ARG A 14 7.94 23.50 -29.86
N GLU A 15 7.88 24.44 -28.93
CA GLU A 15 8.96 24.75 -27.98
C GLU A 15 9.00 23.77 -26.78
N GLY A 16 8.01 22.87 -26.65
CA GLY A 16 7.89 21.92 -25.54
C GLY A 16 7.28 22.51 -24.26
N ASP A 17 6.84 23.77 -24.27
CA ASP A 17 6.20 24.43 -23.13
C ASP A 17 4.69 24.16 -23.11
N LEU A 18 4.33 22.92 -22.77
CA LEU A 18 2.95 22.46 -22.73
C LEU A 18 2.08 23.30 -21.78
N SER A 19 2.64 23.78 -20.68
CA SER A 19 1.91 24.58 -19.69
C SER A 19 1.46 25.93 -20.28
N LYS A 20 2.33 26.60 -21.04
CA LYS A 20 1.93 27.83 -21.75
C LYS A 20 0.99 27.55 -22.91
N ALA A 21 1.19 26.46 -23.65
CA ALA A 21 0.27 26.07 -24.73
C ALA A 21 -1.16 25.86 -24.21
N ILE A 22 -1.32 25.11 -23.11
CA ILE A 22 -2.61 24.89 -22.44
C ILE A 22 -3.21 26.21 -21.96
N SER A 23 -2.41 27.10 -21.37
CA SER A 23 -2.88 28.41 -20.90
C SER A 23 -3.43 29.27 -22.04
N SER A 24 -2.73 29.32 -23.18
CA SER A 24 -3.19 30.05 -24.36
C SER A 24 -4.46 29.46 -24.96
N LEU A 25 -4.56 28.12 -25.10
CA LEU A 25 -5.79 27.49 -25.58
C LEU A 25 -6.97 27.63 -24.62
N LYS A 26 -6.76 27.61 -23.29
CA LYS A 26 -7.82 27.87 -22.30
C LYS A 26 -8.42 29.27 -22.50
N LYS A 27 -7.59 30.28 -22.78
CA LYS A 27 -8.05 31.64 -23.14
C LYS A 27 -8.78 31.67 -24.48
N ALA A 28 -8.29 30.93 -25.48
CA ALA A 28 -8.97 30.82 -26.77
C ALA A 28 -10.37 30.19 -26.61
N LEU A 29 -10.48 29.13 -25.82
CA LEU A 29 -11.75 28.46 -25.52
C LEU A 29 -12.72 29.36 -24.76
N GLN A 30 -12.26 30.26 -23.89
CA GLN A 30 -13.13 31.25 -23.24
C GLN A 30 -13.81 32.18 -24.25
N LEU A 31 -13.14 32.49 -25.36
CA LEU A 31 -13.70 33.31 -26.45
C LEU A 31 -14.63 32.50 -27.36
N GLU A 32 -14.40 31.20 -27.49
CA GLU A 32 -15.17 30.29 -28.33
C GLU A 32 -15.54 28.99 -27.58
N PRO A 33 -16.49 29.02 -26.61
CA PRO A 33 -16.72 27.88 -25.69
C PRO A 33 -17.15 26.57 -26.36
N GLU A 34 -17.83 26.65 -27.49
CA GLU A 34 -18.32 25.51 -28.28
C GLU A 34 -17.32 25.05 -29.35
N ASN A 35 -16.08 25.54 -29.34
CA ASN A 35 -15.07 25.10 -30.29
C ASN A 35 -14.47 23.75 -29.87
N TYR A 36 -15.07 22.66 -30.35
CA TYR A 36 -14.64 21.30 -30.04
C TYR A 36 -13.25 20.93 -30.59
N ILE A 37 -12.72 21.66 -31.57
CA ILE A 37 -11.33 21.48 -32.03
C ILE A 37 -10.37 21.95 -30.95
N ILE A 38 -10.62 23.15 -30.38
CA ILE A 38 -9.82 23.67 -29.26
C ILE A 38 -9.96 22.75 -28.04
N GLN A 39 -11.16 22.25 -27.76
CA GLN A 39 -11.35 21.31 -26.64
C GLN A 39 -10.59 20.00 -26.86
N LEU A 40 -10.60 19.44 -28.08
CA LEU A 40 -9.84 18.22 -28.40
C LEU A 40 -8.35 18.44 -28.21
N GLU A 41 -7.82 19.56 -28.70
CA GLU A 41 -6.42 19.93 -28.56
C GLU A 41 -6.01 20.15 -27.09
N LEU A 42 -6.87 20.82 -26.32
CA LEU A 42 -6.70 20.95 -24.88
C LEU A 42 -6.68 19.58 -24.18
N GLY A 43 -7.54 18.66 -24.58
CA GLY A 43 -7.55 17.29 -24.07
C GLY A 43 -6.20 16.60 -24.31
N ASN A 44 -5.68 16.68 -25.53
CA ASN A 44 -4.41 16.07 -25.93
C ASN A 44 -3.21 16.67 -25.18
N LEU A 45 -3.14 18.00 -25.09
CA LEU A 45 -2.07 18.69 -24.37
C LEU A 45 -2.14 18.43 -22.87
N CYS A 46 -3.33 18.44 -22.27
CA CYS A 46 -3.51 18.08 -20.86
C CYS A 46 -3.06 16.64 -20.60
N ALA A 47 -3.43 15.67 -21.45
CA ALA A 47 -2.98 14.29 -21.30
C ALA A 47 -1.45 14.16 -21.42
N SER A 48 -0.84 14.85 -22.39
CA SER A 48 0.63 14.90 -22.58
C SER A 48 1.35 15.54 -21.40
N ASN A 49 0.71 16.53 -20.75
CA ASN A 49 1.21 17.19 -19.54
C ASN A 49 0.78 16.50 -18.23
N ARG A 50 0.26 15.26 -18.30
CA ARG A 50 -0.24 14.46 -17.16
C ARG A 50 -1.37 15.11 -16.34
N GLN A 51 -2.09 16.06 -16.93
CA GLN A 51 -3.31 16.66 -16.38
C GLN A 51 -4.53 15.81 -16.79
N PHE A 52 -4.58 14.57 -16.30
CA PHE A 52 -5.55 13.58 -16.79
C PHE A 52 -7.00 13.90 -16.41
N GLU A 53 -7.23 14.57 -15.28
CA GLU A 53 -8.56 15.03 -14.88
C GLU A 53 -9.15 16.02 -15.89
N GLU A 54 -8.39 17.08 -16.21
CA GLU A 54 -8.80 18.07 -17.20
C GLU A 54 -8.93 17.46 -18.59
N ALA A 55 -8.00 16.58 -18.97
CA ALA A 55 -8.04 15.87 -20.24
C ALA A 55 -9.34 15.08 -20.40
N ALA A 56 -9.71 14.26 -19.40
CA ALA A 56 -10.97 13.53 -19.39
C ALA A 56 -12.19 14.48 -19.49
N GLY A 57 -12.16 15.62 -18.80
CA GLY A 57 -13.21 16.65 -18.90
C GLY A 57 -13.38 17.24 -20.30
N TYR A 58 -12.30 17.44 -21.05
CA TYR A 58 -12.39 17.86 -22.47
C TYR A 58 -12.88 16.73 -23.37
N PHE A 59 -12.34 15.52 -23.24
CA PHE A 59 -12.75 14.39 -24.07
C PHE A 59 -14.22 14.00 -23.86
N ARG A 60 -14.76 14.06 -22.63
CA ARG A 60 -16.20 13.86 -22.36
C ARG A 60 -17.08 14.83 -23.17
N ARG A 61 -16.70 16.12 -23.21
CA ARG A 61 -17.42 17.13 -23.98
C ARG A 61 -17.33 16.89 -25.48
N CYS A 62 -16.15 16.55 -25.98
CA CYS A 62 -15.97 16.18 -27.39
C CYS A 62 -16.78 14.94 -27.77
N LEU A 63 -16.79 13.91 -26.91
CA LEU A 63 -17.53 12.67 -27.16
C LEU A 63 -19.05 12.88 -27.12
N TYR A 64 -19.56 13.82 -26.30
CA TYR A 64 -20.97 14.21 -26.33
C TYR A 64 -21.41 14.69 -27.73
N ARG A 65 -20.55 15.44 -28.43
CA ARG A 65 -20.83 15.94 -29.79
C ARG A 65 -20.54 14.90 -30.87
N PHE A 66 -19.46 14.14 -30.72
CA PHE A 66 -18.94 13.16 -31.68
C PHE A 66 -19.01 11.75 -31.10
N LYS A 67 -20.24 11.27 -30.81
CA LYS A 67 -20.51 10.05 -30.03
C LYS A 67 -19.80 8.78 -30.52
N ASP A 68 -19.64 8.65 -31.83
CA ASP A 68 -19.06 7.45 -32.46
C ASP A 68 -17.57 7.62 -32.79
N ASN A 69 -16.93 8.71 -32.35
CA ASN A 69 -15.50 8.92 -32.61
C ASN A 69 -14.65 8.02 -31.70
N VAL A 70 -14.06 7.00 -32.31
CA VAL A 70 -13.26 5.98 -31.62
C VAL A 70 -11.99 6.59 -31.00
N ASP A 71 -11.36 7.57 -31.65
CA ASP A 71 -10.13 8.18 -31.14
C ASP A 71 -10.38 9.00 -29.87
N ILE A 72 -11.47 9.78 -29.85
CA ILE A 72 -11.88 10.55 -28.67
C ILE A 72 -12.28 9.59 -27.54
N LYS A 73 -12.99 8.51 -27.86
CA LYS A 73 -13.34 7.45 -26.89
C LYS A 73 -12.09 6.83 -26.29
N ASN A 74 -11.10 6.47 -27.11
CA ASN A 74 -9.84 5.88 -26.67
C ASN A 74 -9.02 6.86 -25.81
N ALA A 75 -8.96 8.14 -26.19
CA ALA A 75 -8.29 9.19 -25.44
C ALA A 75 -8.94 9.44 -24.07
N LEU A 76 -10.28 9.37 -24.01
CA LEU A 76 -11.03 9.41 -22.75
C LEU A 76 -10.71 8.21 -21.86
N CYS A 77 -10.78 6.99 -22.40
CA CYS A 77 -10.45 5.77 -21.65
C CYS A 77 -9.01 5.78 -21.11
N PHE A 78 -8.06 6.23 -21.93
CA PHE A 78 -6.66 6.41 -21.51
C PHE A 78 -6.55 7.41 -20.34
N SER A 79 -7.18 8.58 -20.48
CA SER A 79 -7.12 9.63 -19.45
C SER A 79 -7.76 9.17 -18.14
N LEU A 80 -8.94 8.56 -18.21
CA LEU A 80 -9.63 8.00 -17.04
C LEU A 80 -8.83 6.89 -16.37
N THR A 81 -8.20 6.01 -17.16
CA THR A 81 -7.36 4.92 -16.61
C THR A 81 -6.14 5.49 -15.88
N SER A 82 -5.43 6.44 -16.51
CA SER A 82 -4.27 7.11 -15.92
C SER A 82 -4.64 7.87 -14.65
N PHE A 83 -5.75 8.60 -14.68
CA PHE A 83 -6.25 9.32 -13.52
C PHE A 83 -6.70 8.40 -12.38
N GLY A 84 -7.41 7.32 -12.71
CA GLY A 84 -7.80 6.29 -11.76
C GLY A 84 -6.59 5.62 -11.08
N ASN A 85 -5.50 5.41 -11.83
CA ASN A 85 -4.24 4.90 -11.27
C ASN A 85 -3.57 5.91 -10.33
N GLU A 86 -3.58 7.20 -10.66
CA GLU A 86 -3.05 8.25 -9.77
C GLU A 86 -3.85 8.31 -8.46
N TYR A 87 -5.18 8.27 -8.54
CA TYR A 87 -6.01 8.16 -7.34
C TYR A 87 -5.78 6.88 -6.54
N TYR A 88 -5.49 5.76 -7.20
CA TYR A 88 -5.14 4.53 -6.50
C TYR A 88 -3.84 4.68 -5.71
N LEU A 89 -2.80 5.28 -6.31
CA LEU A 89 -1.51 5.55 -5.65
C LEU A 89 -1.64 6.54 -4.49
N GLU A 90 -2.53 7.53 -4.61
CA GLU A 90 -2.86 8.47 -3.54
C GLU A 90 -3.82 7.90 -2.47
N SER A 91 -4.15 6.61 -2.55
CA SER A 91 -5.13 5.94 -1.65
C SER A 91 -6.55 6.52 -1.69
N LYS A 92 -6.88 7.29 -2.74
CA LYS A 92 -8.23 7.82 -3.03
C LYS A 92 -9.09 6.78 -3.75
N PHE A 93 -9.24 5.60 -3.15
CA PHE A 93 -9.82 4.42 -3.81
C PHE A 93 -11.26 4.62 -4.32
N LYS A 94 -12.09 5.44 -3.65
CA LYS A 94 -13.45 5.75 -4.14
C LYS A 94 -13.45 6.51 -5.47
N LEU A 95 -12.51 7.45 -5.63
CA LEU A 95 -12.38 8.22 -6.86
C LEU A 95 -11.76 7.35 -7.97
N SER A 96 -10.78 6.52 -7.61
CA SER A 96 -10.22 5.51 -8.50
C SER A 96 -11.29 4.55 -9.05
N GLU A 97 -12.18 4.06 -8.18
CA GLU A 97 -13.29 3.17 -8.56
C GLU A 97 -14.21 3.86 -9.58
N ALA A 98 -14.60 5.12 -9.33
CA ALA A 98 -15.45 5.88 -10.24
C ALA A 98 -14.82 6.06 -11.63
N CYS A 99 -13.50 6.31 -11.71
CA CYS A 99 -12.80 6.38 -12.99
C CYS A 99 -12.87 5.06 -13.76
N PHE A 100 -12.60 3.92 -13.10
CA PHE A 100 -12.60 2.62 -13.77
C PHE A 100 -14.01 2.12 -14.12
N GLU A 101 -15.03 2.42 -13.30
CA GLU A 101 -16.43 2.16 -13.63
C GLU A 101 -16.84 2.93 -14.90
N GLU A 102 -16.44 4.20 -15.02
CA GLU A 102 -16.72 5.01 -16.22
C GLU A 102 -16.00 4.46 -17.47
N VAL A 103 -14.75 4.01 -17.36
CA VAL A 103 -14.05 3.38 -18.51
C VAL A 103 -14.84 2.21 -19.09
N LEU A 104 -15.46 1.40 -18.22
CA LEU A 104 -16.26 0.24 -18.62
C LEU A 104 -17.61 0.60 -19.27
N GLU A 105 -18.05 1.86 -19.19
CA GLU A 105 -19.20 2.35 -19.97
C GLU A 105 -18.84 2.47 -21.47
N TYR A 106 -17.58 2.75 -21.78
CA TYR A 106 -17.10 3.01 -23.14
C TYR A 106 -16.39 1.82 -23.79
N GLU A 107 -15.70 1.00 -23.00
CA GLU A 107 -14.93 -0.14 -23.50
C GLU A 107 -14.96 -1.33 -22.55
N LYS A 108 -15.48 -2.47 -23.02
CA LYS A 108 -15.73 -3.67 -22.20
C LYS A 108 -14.87 -4.86 -22.58
N ASN A 109 -14.08 -4.77 -23.65
CA ASN A 109 -13.26 -5.87 -24.17
C ASN A 109 -11.77 -5.67 -23.83
N ASN A 110 -11.47 -5.06 -22.69
CA ASN A 110 -10.11 -4.91 -22.20
C ASN A 110 -10.02 -5.38 -20.74
N TRP A 111 -9.24 -6.43 -20.51
CA TRP A 111 -9.08 -7.06 -19.19
C TRP A 111 -8.47 -6.12 -18.15
N VAL A 112 -7.63 -5.17 -18.58
CA VAL A 112 -6.93 -4.21 -17.69
C VAL A 112 -7.92 -3.37 -16.91
N TYR A 113 -9.06 -3.00 -17.51
CA TYR A 113 -10.07 -2.17 -16.85
C TYR A 113 -10.78 -2.91 -15.72
N TYR A 114 -11.17 -4.17 -15.97
CA TYR A 114 -11.73 -5.02 -14.92
C TYR A 114 -10.71 -5.32 -13.82
N TYR A 115 -9.45 -5.56 -14.19
CA TYR A 115 -8.37 -5.80 -13.23
C TYR A 115 -8.14 -4.59 -12.31
N ASN A 116 -8.04 -3.40 -12.86
CA ASN A 116 -7.84 -2.17 -12.09
C ASN A 116 -9.05 -1.85 -11.20
N LEU A 117 -10.27 -2.05 -11.71
CA LEU A 117 -11.49 -1.93 -10.91
C LEU A 117 -11.52 -2.95 -9.77
N ALA A 118 -11.15 -4.21 -10.04
CA ALA A 118 -11.10 -5.28 -9.04
C ALA A 118 -10.08 -4.99 -7.93
N ASN A 119 -8.86 -4.57 -8.29
CA ASN A 119 -7.83 -4.15 -7.33
C ASN A 119 -8.34 -3.01 -6.44
N THR A 120 -9.01 -2.03 -7.02
CA THR A 120 -9.57 -0.88 -6.28
C THR A 120 -10.70 -1.29 -5.36
N GLN A 121 -11.59 -2.18 -5.82
CA GLN A 121 -12.67 -2.73 -5.02
C GLN A 121 -12.15 -3.61 -3.87
N ASP A 122 -11.06 -4.34 -4.07
CA ASP A 122 -10.38 -5.09 -3.01
C ASP A 122 -9.88 -4.15 -1.90
N LYS A 123 -9.26 -3.01 -2.27
CA LYS A 123 -8.84 -1.96 -1.32
C LYS A 123 -10.02 -1.31 -0.58
N LEU A 124 -11.18 -1.22 -1.22
CA LEU A 124 -12.43 -0.78 -0.61
C LEU A 124 -13.16 -1.88 0.18
N ASN A 125 -12.56 -3.07 0.32
CA ASN A 125 -13.16 -4.24 0.96
C ASN A 125 -14.48 -4.71 0.32
N LYS A 126 -14.71 -4.37 -0.96
CA LYS A 126 -15.85 -4.81 -1.79
C LYS A 126 -15.53 -6.16 -2.45
N ILE A 127 -15.20 -7.16 -1.63
CA ILE A 127 -14.57 -8.41 -2.07
C ILE A 127 -15.40 -9.17 -3.11
N SER A 128 -16.73 -9.23 -2.96
CA SER A 128 -17.60 -9.91 -3.93
C SER A 128 -17.56 -9.25 -5.32
N LYS A 129 -17.52 -7.91 -5.38
CA LYS A 129 -17.41 -7.19 -6.66
C LYS A 129 -16.02 -7.36 -7.28
N ALA A 130 -14.98 -7.30 -6.45
CA ALA A 130 -13.62 -7.55 -6.89
C ALA A 130 -13.49 -8.95 -7.54
N TYR A 131 -14.06 -9.98 -6.89
CA TYR A 131 -14.12 -11.33 -7.43
C TYR A 131 -14.80 -11.39 -8.81
N GLU A 132 -16.00 -10.81 -8.96
CA GLU A 132 -16.71 -10.76 -10.25
C GLU A 132 -15.87 -10.11 -11.36
N ASN A 133 -15.19 -9.01 -11.03
CA ASN A 133 -14.33 -8.30 -11.98
C ASN A 133 -13.04 -9.06 -12.31
N TYR A 134 -12.40 -9.73 -11.34
CA TYR A 134 -11.27 -10.63 -11.66
C TYR A 134 -11.70 -11.78 -12.56
N GLN A 135 -12.88 -12.37 -12.34
CA GLN A 135 -13.40 -13.40 -13.24
C GLN A 135 -13.62 -12.87 -14.65
N LYS A 136 -14.10 -11.64 -14.81
CA LYS A 136 -14.21 -10.98 -16.12
C LYS A 136 -12.85 -10.73 -16.76
N ALA A 137 -11.87 -10.26 -16.00
CA ALA A 137 -10.50 -10.09 -16.49
C ALA A 137 -9.90 -11.43 -16.97
N ILE A 138 -10.07 -12.52 -16.20
CA ILE A 138 -9.60 -13.87 -16.56
C ILE A 138 -10.30 -14.40 -17.82
N GLN A 139 -11.60 -14.14 -17.99
CA GLN A 139 -12.34 -14.52 -19.21
C GLN A 139 -11.75 -13.85 -20.46
N LEU A 140 -11.28 -12.60 -20.33
CA LEU A 140 -10.69 -11.83 -21.42
C LEU A 140 -9.20 -12.14 -21.64
N ASN A 141 -8.46 -12.47 -20.58
CA ASN A 141 -7.05 -12.83 -20.64
C ASN A 141 -6.69 -13.97 -19.66
N PRO A 142 -6.92 -15.24 -20.04
CA PRO A 142 -6.69 -16.38 -19.15
C PRO A 142 -5.21 -16.71 -18.92
N ASN A 143 -4.29 -16.09 -19.66
CA ASN A 143 -2.85 -16.37 -19.63
C ASN A 143 -2.05 -15.35 -18.78
N ASP A 144 -2.73 -14.57 -17.95
CA ASP A 144 -2.08 -13.64 -17.01
C ASP A 144 -2.08 -14.22 -15.60
N ALA A 145 -0.89 -14.41 -15.04
CA ALA A 145 -0.73 -15.07 -13.74
C ALA A 145 -1.20 -14.20 -12.57
N ASP A 146 -1.06 -12.88 -12.65
CA ASP A 146 -1.46 -11.94 -11.59
C ASP A 146 -2.99 -11.91 -11.45
N LEU A 147 -3.73 -12.03 -12.57
CA LEU A 147 -5.19 -12.19 -12.54
C LEU A 147 -5.63 -13.41 -11.72
N TRP A 148 -5.00 -14.56 -11.96
CA TRP A 148 -5.31 -15.79 -11.22
C TRP A 148 -4.94 -15.69 -9.74
N ASN A 149 -3.77 -15.12 -9.43
CA ASN A 149 -3.36 -14.90 -8.04
C ASN A 149 -4.33 -13.97 -7.29
N ASN A 150 -4.72 -12.84 -7.88
CA ASN A 150 -5.62 -11.89 -7.24
C ASN A 150 -7.07 -12.41 -7.14
N ASN A 151 -7.51 -13.22 -8.12
CA ASN A 151 -8.75 -13.98 -7.99
C ASN A 151 -8.69 -14.96 -6.82
N GLY A 152 -7.60 -15.71 -6.67
CA GLY A 152 -7.37 -16.62 -5.55
C GLY A 152 -7.42 -15.91 -4.18
N ASN A 153 -6.83 -14.71 -4.10
CA ASN A 153 -6.91 -13.86 -2.92
C ASN A 153 -8.36 -13.47 -2.58
N SER A 154 -9.15 -13.11 -3.59
CA SER A 154 -10.57 -12.77 -3.42
C SER A 154 -11.40 -13.99 -3.01
N GLU A 155 -11.16 -15.14 -3.63
CA GLU A 155 -11.79 -16.42 -3.29
C GLU A 155 -11.52 -16.81 -1.85
N ARG A 156 -10.26 -16.69 -1.39
CA ARG A 156 -9.89 -16.92 0.01
C ARG A 156 -10.66 -16.01 0.96
N LYS A 157 -10.72 -14.71 0.67
CA LYS A 157 -11.45 -13.72 1.50
C LYS A 157 -12.96 -14.01 1.54
N LEU A 158 -13.53 -14.62 0.48
CA LEU A 158 -14.93 -15.08 0.42
C LEU A 158 -15.17 -16.46 1.04
N GLY A 159 -14.11 -17.16 1.48
CA GLY A 159 -14.20 -18.52 2.02
C GLY A 159 -14.26 -19.62 0.96
N TYR A 160 -14.06 -19.32 -0.32
CA TYR A 160 -13.99 -20.31 -1.40
C TYR A 160 -12.61 -20.97 -1.47
N LEU A 161 -12.23 -21.64 -0.39
CA LEU A 161 -10.86 -22.12 -0.16
C LEU A 161 -10.37 -23.08 -1.26
N ASP A 162 -11.18 -24.05 -1.68
CA ASP A 162 -10.81 -24.98 -2.76
C ASP A 162 -10.57 -24.28 -4.10
N LYS A 163 -11.38 -23.26 -4.42
CA LYS A 163 -11.20 -22.47 -5.65
C LYS A 163 -9.91 -21.67 -5.59
N SER A 164 -9.60 -21.08 -4.43
CA SER A 164 -8.37 -20.31 -4.27
C SER A 164 -7.12 -21.14 -4.52
N LEU A 165 -7.08 -22.41 -4.08
CA LEU A 165 -5.99 -23.34 -4.41
C LEU A 165 -5.81 -23.50 -5.93
N ILE A 166 -6.90 -23.73 -6.65
CA ILE A 166 -6.88 -23.90 -8.12
C ILE A 166 -6.40 -22.60 -8.79
N SER A 167 -6.85 -21.45 -8.31
CA SER A 167 -6.43 -20.14 -8.81
C SER A 167 -4.93 -19.92 -8.63
N TYR A 168 -4.36 -20.17 -7.44
CA TYR A 168 -2.90 -20.05 -7.25
C TYR A 168 -2.10 -21.07 -8.07
N GLN A 169 -2.61 -22.30 -8.23
CA GLN A 169 -1.99 -23.30 -9.09
C GLN A 169 -1.97 -22.89 -10.56
N ASN A 170 -3.05 -22.28 -11.07
CA ASN A 170 -3.09 -21.74 -12.42
C ASN A 170 -2.10 -20.60 -12.60
N ALA A 171 -2.01 -19.69 -11.61
CA ALA A 171 -1.02 -18.61 -11.61
C ALA A 171 0.41 -19.16 -11.74
N LEU A 172 0.78 -20.16 -10.92
CA LEU A 172 2.10 -20.80 -10.95
C LEU A 172 2.34 -21.64 -12.22
N LYS A 173 1.30 -22.21 -12.82
CA LYS A 173 1.41 -22.90 -14.11
C LYS A 173 1.75 -21.95 -15.24
N ILE A 174 1.19 -20.74 -15.22
CA ILE A 174 1.46 -19.69 -16.21
C ILE A 174 2.84 -19.07 -15.95
N LYS A 175 3.14 -18.76 -14.69
CA LYS A 175 4.38 -18.10 -14.27
C LYS A 175 4.96 -18.80 -13.02
N PRO A 176 5.87 -19.77 -13.19
CA PRO A 176 6.44 -20.53 -12.07
C PRO A 176 7.26 -19.69 -11.08
N ASP A 177 7.85 -18.58 -11.53
CA ASP A 177 8.60 -17.62 -10.71
C ASP A 177 7.71 -16.54 -10.07
N LEU A 178 6.38 -16.73 -10.06
CA LEU A 178 5.46 -15.87 -9.32
C LEU A 178 5.46 -16.23 -7.83
N PHE A 179 6.56 -15.89 -7.14
CA PHE A 179 6.83 -16.37 -5.78
C PHE A 179 5.73 -16.04 -4.76
N HIS A 180 5.07 -14.90 -4.88
CA HIS A 180 3.96 -14.57 -3.99
C HIS A 180 2.76 -15.54 -4.15
N ALA A 181 2.52 -16.07 -5.36
CA ALA A 181 1.48 -17.08 -5.58
C ALA A 181 1.87 -18.43 -4.95
N LEU A 182 3.17 -18.78 -4.93
CA LEU A 182 3.69 -19.95 -4.20
C LEU A 182 3.47 -19.82 -2.70
N VAL A 183 3.75 -18.64 -2.13
CA VAL A 183 3.48 -18.35 -0.73
C VAL A 183 1.99 -18.41 -0.43
N HIS A 184 1.13 -17.80 -1.26
CA HIS A 184 -0.32 -17.83 -1.08
C HIS A 184 -0.89 -19.26 -1.19
N LEU A 185 -0.41 -20.07 -2.13
CA LEU A 185 -0.77 -21.48 -2.26
C LEU A 185 -0.41 -22.26 -0.98
N THR A 186 0.80 -22.06 -0.47
CA THR A 186 1.30 -22.74 0.72
C THR A 186 0.50 -22.35 1.96
N HIS A 187 0.26 -21.05 2.17
CA HIS A 187 -0.59 -20.54 3.24
C HIS A 187 -2.03 -21.06 3.14
N GLN A 188 -2.58 -21.11 1.93
CA GLN A 188 -3.92 -21.63 1.72
C GLN A 188 -4.01 -23.11 2.12
N LYS A 189 -2.98 -23.91 1.80
CA LYS A 189 -2.88 -25.29 2.29
C LYS A 189 -2.80 -25.36 3.81
N GLN A 190 -1.99 -24.52 4.45
CA GLN A 190 -1.91 -24.44 5.93
C GLN A 190 -3.28 -24.12 6.55
N HIS A 191 -4.00 -23.12 6.02
CA HIS A 191 -5.33 -22.74 6.48
C HIS A 191 -6.38 -23.85 6.34
N MET A 192 -6.24 -24.70 5.33
CA MET A 192 -7.11 -25.86 5.12
C MET A 192 -6.65 -27.11 5.87
N CYS A 193 -5.54 -27.02 6.61
CA CYS A 193 -4.83 -28.19 7.17
C CYS A 193 -4.55 -29.27 6.11
N ASN A 194 -4.31 -28.85 4.87
CA ASN A 194 -3.93 -29.73 3.78
C ASN A 194 -2.41 -29.90 3.78
N TRP A 195 -1.94 -30.90 4.51
CA TRP A 195 -0.52 -31.20 4.68
C TRP A 195 0.08 -32.08 3.57
N GLN A 196 -0.71 -32.44 2.56
CA GLN A 196 -0.26 -33.28 1.46
C GLN A 196 0.83 -32.55 0.66
N ASP A 197 2.03 -33.15 0.62
CA ASP A 197 3.22 -32.67 -0.10
C ASP A 197 3.68 -31.24 0.28
N ILE A 198 3.20 -30.68 1.40
CA ILE A 198 3.44 -29.28 1.72
C ILE A 198 4.92 -28.97 2.00
N ASP A 199 5.66 -29.95 2.52
CA ASP A 199 7.08 -29.82 2.86
C ASP A 199 7.93 -29.43 1.66
N LYS A 200 7.52 -29.85 0.44
CA LYS A 200 8.20 -29.45 -0.80
C LYS A 200 8.10 -27.94 -1.02
N TYR A 201 6.92 -27.36 -0.80
CA TYR A 201 6.72 -25.91 -0.92
C TYR A 201 7.45 -25.16 0.19
N PHE A 202 7.49 -25.70 1.42
CA PHE A 202 8.28 -25.11 2.50
C PHE A 202 9.77 -25.05 2.17
N GLN A 203 10.33 -26.15 1.66
CA GLN A 203 11.73 -26.23 1.22
C GLN A 203 12.02 -25.27 0.06
N GLU A 204 11.11 -25.20 -0.92
CA GLU A 204 11.22 -24.30 -2.06
C GLU A 204 11.22 -22.84 -1.63
N ILE A 205 10.30 -22.42 -0.77
CA ILE A 205 10.25 -21.04 -0.24
C ILE A 205 11.53 -20.70 0.54
N CYS A 206 12.02 -21.60 1.40
CA CYS A 206 13.31 -21.39 2.09
C CYS A 206 14.48 -21.26 1.10
N SER A 207 14.50 -22.07 0.04
CA SER A 207 15.52 -21.99 -1.00
C SER A 207 15.46 -20.66 -1.76
N ILE A 208 14.24 -20.19 -2.09
CA ILE A 208 14.03 -18.89 -2.75
C ILE A 208 14.56 -17.75 -1.87
N VAL A 209 14.21 -17.71 -0.58
CA VAL A 209 14.74 -16.71 0.36
C VAL A 209 16.29 -16.73 0.39
N ASN A 210 16.90 -17.92 0.36
CA ASN A 210 18.35 -18.04 0.41
C ASN A 210 19.08 -17.72 -0.91
N THR A 211 18.39 -17.73 -2.05
CA THR A 211 19.02 -17.63 -3.38
C THR A 211 18.56 -16.46 -4.22
N ASN A 212 17.42 -15.84 -3.89
CA ASN A 212 16.82 -14.77 -4.66
C ASN A 212 16.37 -13.60 -3.77
N ALA A 213 17.23 -12.57 -3.68
CA ALA A 213 16.96 -11.37 -2.89
C ALA A 213 15.82 -10.49 -3.44
N GLU A 214 15.43 -10.67 -4.71
CA GLU A 214 14.37 -9.90 -5.37
C GLU A 214 13.02 -10.64 -5.34
N ALA A 215 12.93 -11.78 -4.66
CA ALA A 215 11.71 -12.59 -4.63
C ALA A 215 10.55 -11.95 -3.84
N LEU A 216 10.83 -10.94 -3.00
CA LEU A 216 9.86 -10.21 -2.18
C LEU A 216 8.95 -11.13 -1.36
N ILE A 217 9.51 -12.20 -0.77
CA ILE A 217 8.77 -13.06 0.17
C ILE A 217 8.41 -12.23 1.41
N SER A 218 7.12 -12.22 1.76
CA SER A 218 6.63 -11.50 2.95
C SER A 218 7.22 -12.13 4.23
N PRO A 219 7.88 -11.34 5.09
CA PRO A 219 8.43 -11.84 6.36
C PRO A 219 7.36 -12.47 7.26
N PHE A 220 6.17 -11.85 7.35
CA PHE A 220 5.07 -12.39 8.14
C PHE A 220 4.57 -13.73 7.61
N ALA A 221 4.47 -13.89 6.30
CA ALA A 221 4.10 -15.18 5.72
C ALA A 221 5.20 -16.22 5.93
N PHE A 222 6.47 -15.81 5.89
CA PHE A 222 7.61 -16.70 6.02
C PHE A 222 7.81 -17.25 7.44
N ILE A 223 7.47 -16.49 8.49
CA ILE A 223 7.48 -16.98 9.89
C ILE A 223 6.62 -18.23 10.07
N ALA A 224 5.54 -18.38 9.28
CA ALA A 224 4.68 -19.55 9.32
C ALA A 224 5.30 -20.80 8.66
N ASN A 225 6.47 -20.70 8.03
CA ASN A 225 7.18 -21.83 7.44
C ASN A 225 7.97 -22.60 8.53
N PRO A 226 7.59 -23.84 8.87
CA PRO A 226 8.20 -24.60 9.96
C PRO A 226 9.64 -25.05 9.67
N LEU A 227 10.11 -24.91 8.43
CA LEU A 227 11.48 -25.21 8.03
C LEU A 227 12.39 -23.99 8.04
N SER A 228 11.87 -22.80 8.34
CA SER A 228 12.67 -21.58 8.45
C SER A 228 13.45 -21.55 9.76
N SER A 229 14.73 -21.19 9.70
CA SER A 229 15.53 -20.86 10.88
C SER A 229 15.45 -19.36 11.21
N ALA A 230 15.85 -18.97 12.42
CA ALA A 230 15.96 -17.55 12.79
C ALA A 230 16.89 -16.76 11.84
N GLN A 231 17.93 -17.42 11.31
CA GLN A 231 18.82 -16.83 10.29
C GLN A 231 18.09 -16.59 8.96
N ASP A 232 17.25 -17.53 8.53
CA ASP A 232 16.46 -17.37 7.30
C ASP A 232 15.44 -16.24 7.48
N GLN A 233 14.82 -16.13 8.65
CA GLN A 233 13.85 -15.08 8.96
C GLN A 233 14.51 -13.68 8.95
N LEU A 234 15.72 -13.54 9.51
CA LEU A 234 16.52 -12.32 9.38
C LEU A 234 16.85 -12.01 7.92
N LEU A 235 17.26 -13.01 7.14
CA LEU A 235 17.56 -12.83 5.72
C LEU A 235 16.34 -12.36 4.94
N CYS A 236 15.18 -12.98 5.16
CA CYS A 236 13.91 -12.58 4.55
C CYS A 236 13.54 -11.14 4.92
N ALA A 237 13.65 -10.76 6.20
CA ALA A 237 13.39 -9.39 6.65
C ALA A 237 14.35 -8.39 6.01
N ASN A 238 15.66 -8.70 5.94
CA ASN A 238 16.66 -7.87 5.28
C ASN A 238 16.32 -7.62 3.81
N GLN A 239 16.00 -8.67 3.05
CA GLN A 239 15.60 -8.56 1.65
C GLN A 239 14.33 -7.73 1.50
N TRP A 240 13.33 -7.98 2.35
CA TRP A 240 12.08 -7.21 2.35
C TRP A 240 12.34 -5.72 2.56
N THR A 241 13.08 -5.33 3.60
CA THR A 241 13.34 -3.92 3.87
C THR A 241 14.25 -3.27 2.83
N GLN A 242 15.22 -3.99 2.27
CA GLN A 242 16.12 -3.44 1.25
C GLN A 242 15.40 -3.11 -0.04
N ASN A 243 14.46 -3.96 -0.46
CA ASN A 243 13.69 -3.72 -1.68
C ASN A 243 12.62 -2.62 -1.49
N HIS A 244 11.97 -2.54 -0.33
CA HIS A 244 10.88 -1.58 -0.10
C HIS A 244 11.35 -0.19 0.37
N PHE A 245 12.53 -0.10 0.97
CA PHE A 245 13.12 1.16 1.45
C PHE A 245 14.39 1.55 0.66
N LYS A 246 14.55 1.00 -0.54
CA LYS A 246 15.67 1.32 -1.42
C LYS A 246 15.72 2.82 -1.72
N ASP A 247 16.91 3.39 -1.69
CA ASP A 247 17.19 4.79 -2.07
C ASP A 247 16.49 5.88 -1.23
N ARG A 248 15.87 5.52 -0.10
CA ARG A 248 15.28 6.48 0.84
C ARG A 248 16.27 6.83 1.97
N PRO A 249 16.35 8.11 2.39
CA PRO A 249 17.27 8.52 3.43
C PRO A 249 16.71 8.17 4.82
N PHE A 250 17.61 7.75 5.71
CA PHE A 250 17.36 7.80 7.16
C PHE A 250 17.51 9.24 7.65
N LYS A 251 16.56 9.75 8.42
CA LYS A 251 16.56 11.14 8.93
C LYS A 251 16.89 11.27 10.42
N LYS A 252 17.50 10.26 11.03
CA LYS A 252 17.80 10.25 12.47
C LYS A 252 18.82 11.35 12.84
N GLU A 253 18.34 12.39 13.51
CA GLU A 253 19.12 13.49 14.08
C GLU A 253 19.38 13.32 15.59
N LYS A 254 20.18 14.22 16.18
CA LYS A 254 20.48 14.23 17.62
C LYS A 254 19.30 14.76 18.43
N ARG A 255 18.77 13.89 19.29
CA ARG A 255 17.66 14.17 20.22
C ARG A 255 17.87 15.44 21.06
N LYS A 256 16.81 16.23 21.19
CA LYS A 256 16.70 17.35 22.12
C LYS A 256 16.04 16.88 23.41
N GLN A 257 16.54 17.34 24.56
CA GLN A 257 15.95 17.02 25.85
C GLN A 257 14.70 17.85 26.08
N LYS A 258 13.62 17.20 26.52
CA LYS A 258 12.31 17.82 26.80
C LYS A 258 11.88 17.53 28.24
N ASN A 259 10.94 18.34 28.75
CA ASN A 259 10.39 18.18 30.10
C ASN A 259 9.45 16.98 30.21
N LYS A 260 8.67 16.72 29.16
CA LYS A 260 7.73 15.60 29.06
C LYS A 260 8.07 14.79 27.81
N ILE A 261 7.92 13.46 27.89
CA ILE A 261 8.30 12.53 26.83
C ILE A 261 7.07 12.19 26.00
N HIS A 262 7.10 12.46 24.70
CA HIS A 262 6.00 12.09 23.82
C HIS A 262 6.21 10.66 23.30
N ILE A 263 5.25 9.77 23.55
CA ILE A 263 5.25 8.39 23.05
C ILE A 263 4.17 8.25 21.98
N GLY A 264 4.58 7.92 20.76
CA GLY A 264 3.69 7.64 19.64
C GLY A 264 3.52 6.14 19.41
N TYR A 265 2.28 5.67 19.36
CA TYR A 265 1.93 4.30 18.99
C TYR A 265 1.33 4.27 17.59
N LEU A 266 1.96 3.55 16.67
CA LEU A 266 1.43 3.27 15.33
C LEU A 266 0.76 1.91 15.29
N SER A 267 -0.48 1.85 14.80
CA SER A 267 -1.13 0.57 14.57
C SER A 267 -2.14 0.59 13.43
N SER A 268 -2.22 -0.52 12.70
CA SER A 268 -3.33 -0.84 11.78
C SER A 268 -4.49 -1.59 12.44
N ASP A 269 -4.48 -1.69 13.77
CA ASP A 269 -5.39 -2.52 14.56
C ASP A 269 -5.98 -1.83 15.80
N PHE A 270 -6.11 -0.49 15.80
CA PHE A 270 -6.89 0.23 16.80
C PHE A 270 -8.40 0.01 16.61
N LYS A 271 -8.82 -1.22 16.89
CA LYS A 271 -10.19 -1.75 16.76
C LYS A 271 -10.32 -3.03 17.59
N LEU A 272 -11.45 -3.72 17.49
CA LEU A 272 -11.62 -5.03 18.12
C LEU A 272 -10.72 -6.08 17.43
N HIS A 273 -9.48 -6.16 17.91
CA HIS A 273 -8.40 -7.00 17.41
C HIS A 273 -7.60 -7.55 18.61
N PRO A 274 -6.86 -8.68 18.50
CA PRO A 274 -5.98 -9.16 19.57
C PRO A 274 -5.15 -8.06 20.24
N LEU A 275 -4.63 -7.11 19.46
CA LEU A 275 -3.87 -5.96 19.97
C LEU A 275 -4.62 -5.17 21.05
N TYR A 276 -5.90 -4.86 20.83
CA TYR A 276 -6.72 -4.10 21.80
C TYR A 276 -6.72 -4.76 23.19
N PHE A 277 -6.84 -6.07 23.24
CA PHE A 277 -6.88 -6.81 24.50
C PHE A 277 -5.52 -6.83 25.22
N LEU A 278 -4.42 -6.71 24.47
CA LEU A 278 -3.07 -6.80 25.00
C LEU A 278 -2.57 -5.46 25.54
N ILE A 279 -2.87 -4.35 24.87
CA ILE A 279 -2.22 -3.06 25.18
C ILE A 279 -3.13 -2.01 25.80
N ARG A 280 -4.46 -2.19 25.83
CA ARG A 280 -5.38 -1.13 26.32
C ARG A 280 -5.01 -0.61 27.71
N ASP A 281 -4.60 -1.52 28.61
CA ASP A 281 -4.26 -1.17 29.98
C ASP A 281 -2.87 -0.53 30.05
N VAL A 282 -1.94 -0.92 29.18
CA VAL A 282 -0.63 -0.23 29.03
C VAL A 282 -0.84 1.23 28.65
N ILE A 283 -1.67 1.50 27.64
CA ILE A 283 -1.99 2.87 27.22
C ILE A 283 -2.69 3.64 28.34
N LYS A 284 -3.68 3.02 29.00
CA LYS A 284 -4.47 3.64 30.06
C LYS A 284 -3.63 4.01 31.29
N TYR A 285 -2.65 3.20 31.67
CA TYR A 285 -1.89 3.36 32.92
C TYR A 285 -0.52 4.03 32.77
N HIS A 286 -0.14 4.48 31.57
CA HIS A 286 1.02 5.36 31.39
C HIS A 286 0.97 6.56 32.35
N ASN A 287 2.10 6.86 33.03
CA ASN A 287 2.16 8.00 33.95
C ASN A 287 2.12 9.33 33.16
N ARG A 288 0.97 10.01 33.18
CA ARG A 288 0.75 11.27 32.46
C ARG A 288 1.49 12.47 33.04
N ASP A 289 2.14 12.35 34.18
CA ASP A 289 3.06 13.38 34.68
C ASP A 289 4.40 13.35 33.92
N ILE A 290 4.73 12.21 33.29
CA ILE A 290 6.00 11.97 32.60
C ILE A 290 5.80 11.84 31.09
N PHE A 291 4.67 11.26 30.65
CA PHE A 291 4.42 10.89 29.26
C PHE A 291 3.16 11.53 28.68
N ASP A 292 3.23 11.95 27.42
CA ASP A 292 2.06 12.22 26.57
C ASP A 292 1.94 11.10 25.53
N ILE A 293 0.74 10.54 25.37
CA ILE A 293 0.51 9.32 24.61
C ILE A 293 -0.30 9.62 23.34
N TYR A 294 0.33 9.37 22.20
CA TYR A 294 -0.20 9.64 20.86
C TYR A 294 -0.57 8.34 20.16
N ALA A 295 -1.70 8.34 19.46
CA ALA A 295 -2.13 7.27 18.55
C ALA A 295 -2.00 7.73 17.10
N TYR A 296 -1.35 6.91 16.28
CA TYR A 296 -1.32 6.99 14.82
C TYR A 296 -2.04 5.78 14.24
N ASP A 297 -3.28 6.00 13.82
CA ASP A 297 -4.21 4.93 13.44
C ASP A 297 -4.25 4.72 11.93
N ALA A 298 -3.67 3.62 11.47
CA ALA A 298 -3.68 3.21 10.07
C ALA A 298 -4.78 2.18 9.75
N SER A 299 -5.64 1.86 10.73
CA SER A 299 -6.67 0.85 10.54
C SER A 299 -7.82 1.36 9.67
N PRO A 300 -8.51 0.47 8.94
CA PRO A 300 -9.73 0.84 8.22
C PRO A 300 -10.76 1.48 9.16
N HIS A 301 -11.49 2.48 8.66
CA HIS A 301 -12.54 3.12 9.43
C HIS A 301 -13.66 2.14 9.80
N GLU A 302 -13.81 1.92 11.09
CA GLU A 302 -14.89 1.13 11.68
C GLU A 302 -15.51 1.94 12.82
N ASN A 303 -16.82 2.18 12.80
CA ASN A 303 -17.49 2.91 13.86
C ASN A 303 -18.03 1.94 14.92
N THR A 304 -17.14 1.47 15.79
CA THR A 304 -17.46 0.54 16.89
C THR A 304 -17.21 1.18 18.25
N ASN A 305 -17.95 0.73 19.27
CA ASN A 305 -17.81 1.25 20.63
C ASN A 305 -16.42 0.94 21.22
N GLU A 306 -15.86 -0.21 20.88
CA GLU A 306 -14.56 -0.69 21.33
C GLU A 306 -13.44 0.18 20.76
N ARG A 307 -13.51 0.53 19.46
CA ARG A 307 -12.59 1.50 18.86
C ARG A 307 -12.68 2.84 19.55
N ASN A 308 -13.88 3.40 19.70
CA ASN A 308 -14.08 4.70 20.32
C ASN A 308 -13.55 4.73 21.76
N THR A 309 -13.77 3.65 22.52
CA THR A 309 -13.23 3.47 23.87
C THR A 309 -11.70 3.42 23.83
N PHE A 310 -11.12 2.65 22.91
CA PHE A 310 -9.67 2.52 22.83
C PHE A 310 -8.99 3.85 22.50
N ILE A 311 -9.51 4.57 21.51
CA ILE A 311 -9.03 5.90 21.12
C ILE A 311 -9.07 6.88 22.29
N SER A 312 -10.09 6.78 23.15
CA SER A 312 -10.23 7.66 24.33
C SER A 312 -9.13 7.51 25.38
N PHE A 313 -8.29 6.46 25.30
CA PHE A 313 -7.17 6.27 26.21
C PHE A 313 -5.91 7.06 25.80
N PHE A 314 -5.88 7.60 24.58
CA PHE A 314 -4.78 8.41 24.08
C PHE A 314 -5.02 9.89 24.38
N ASP A 315 -3.94 10.62 24.66
CA ASP A 315 -4.01 12.08 24.86
C ASP A 315 -4.15 12.82 23.53
N CYS A 316 -3.60 12.24 22.47
CA CYS A 316 -3.69 12.75 21.10
C CYS A 316 -3.99 11.60 20.13
N TYR A 317 -4.94 11.80 19.21
CA TYR A 317 -5.31 10.83 18.20
C TYR A 317 -5.14 11.41 16.79
N ARG A 318 -4.45 10.68 15.92
CA ARG A 318 -4.25 10.99 14.50
C ARG A 318 -4.77 9.82 13.69
N ASP A 319 -5.85 10.05 12.95
CA ASP A 319 -6.25 9.15 11.87
C ASP A 319 -5.34 9.38 10.66
N ILE A 320 -4.63 8.33 10.26
CA ILE A 320 -3.67 8.33 9.15
C ILE A 320 -4.04 7.30 8.07
N SER A 321 -5.23 6.69 8.16
CA SER A 321 -5.61 5.55 7.32
C SER A 321 -5.66 5.90 5.83
N ASN A 322 -5.98 7.16 5.50
CA ASN A 322 -6.10 7.67 4.13
C ASN A 322 -4.96 8.64 3.75
N LEU A 323 -3.89 8.70 4.54
CA LEU A 323 -2.74 9.58 4.29
C LEU A 323 -1.56 8.79 3.74
N ILE A 324 -0.89 9.35 2.73
CA ILE A 324 0.39 8.85 2.23
C ILE A 324 1.50 9.00 3.30
N ASP A 325 2.50 8.12 3.27
CA ASP A 325 3.58 8.05 4.27
C ASP A 325 4.28 9.39 4.51
N GLU A 326 4.57 10.15 3.46
CA GLU A 326 5.27 11.45 3.57
C GLU A 326 4.51 12.43 4.47
N LYS A 327 3.18 12.53 4.29
CA LYS A 327 2.34 13.38 5.15
C LYS A 327 2.28 12.87 6.59
N VAL A 328 2.34 11.56 6.78
CA VAL A 328 2.33 10.97 8.12
C VAL A 328 3.65 11.25 8.84
N VAL A 329 4.78 11.17 8.14
CA VAL A 329 6.10 11.57 8.66
C VAL A 329 6.06 13.04 9.12
N ASP A 330 5.52 13.94 8.30
CA ASP A 330 5.39 15.36 8.67
C ASP A 330 4.53 15.54 9.92
N ILE A 331 3.40 14.82 10.05
CA ILE A 331 2.54 14.88 11.23
C ILE A 331 3.30 14.41 12.48
N ILE A 332 3.99 13.27 12.41
CA ILE A 332 4.72 12.70 13.55
C ILE A 332 5.88 13.61 13.98
N ASN A 333 6.62 14.18 13.02
CA ASN A 333 7.71 15.10 13.32
C ASN A 333 7.18 16.40 13.95
N ASN A 334 6.03 16.91 13.51
CA ASN A 334 5.37 18.09 14.11
C ASN A 334 4.78 17.80 15.50
N ASP A 335 4.32 16.58 15.76
CA ASP A 335 3.93 16.09 17.09
C ASP A 335 5.16 15.87 17.99
N GLU A 336 6.35 15.94 17.42
CA GLU A 336 7.59 16.07 18.16
C GLU A 336 7.88 14.82 19.02
N ILE A 337 7.51 13.64 18.50
CA ILE A 337 7.56 12.33 19.18
C ILE A 337 8.99 11.92 19.55
N ASP A 338 9.20 11.60 20.83
CA ASP A 338 10.48 11.12 21.36
C ASP A 338 10.69 9.62 21.15
N ILE A 339 9.62 8.83 21.39
CA ILE A 339 9.63 7.36 21.27
C ILE A 339 8.46 6.95 20.40
N PHE A 340 8.76 6.32 19.27
CA PHE A 340 7.78 5.80 18.34
C PHE A 340 7.77 4.28 18.39
N ILE A 341 6.61 3.70 18.70
CA ILE A 341 6.40 2.28 18.86
C ILE A 341 5.47 1.78 17.76
N ASP A 342 5.98 0.92 16.89
CA ASP A 342 5.20 0.24 15.86
C ASP A 342 4.62 -1.06 16.42
N LEU A 343 3.29 -1.12 16.46
CA LEU A 343 2.49 -2.26 16.93
C LEU A 343 1.94 -3.10 15.76
N THR A 344 2.41 -2.87 14.55
CA THR A 344 1.97 -3.55 13.32
C THR A 344 3.09 -4.38 12.72
N GLY A 345 4.29 -3.81 12.58
CA GLY A 345 5.41 -4.42 11.86
C GLY A 345 4.99 -4.89 10.46
N TYR A 346 5.48 -6.04 9.98
CA TYR A 346 5.16 -6.56 8.63
C TYR A 346 3.82 -7.29 8.49
N THR A 347 2.85 -7.00 9.37
CA THR A 347 1.50 -7.55 9.26
C THR A 347 0.63 -6.75 8.28
N ASN A 348 -0.67 -7.05 8.22
CA ASN A 348 -1.59 -6.47 7.25
C ASN A 348 -1.69 -4.94 7.41
N ASN A 349 -1.69 -4.21 6.29
CA ASN A 349 -1.67 -2.75 6.25
C ASN A 349 -0.47 -2.12 6.99
N SER A 350 0.68 -2.80 7.02
CA SER A 350 1.93 -2.26 7.56
C SER A 350 2.24 -0.85 7.06
N ARG A 351 2.74 -0.01 7.97
CA ARG A 351 3.32 1.31 7.67
C ARG A 351 4.77 1.40 8.17
N ALA A 352 5.47 0.26 8.22
CA ALA A 352 6.79 0.12 8.86
C ALA A 352 7.87 1.09 8.32
N PHE A 353 7.74 1.55 7.08
CA PHE A 353 8.71 2.42 6.42
C PHE A 353 8.58 3.92 6.78
N ILE A 354 7.66 4.27 7.68
CA ILE A 354 7.57 5.60 8.28
C ILE A 354 8.71 5.80 9.30
N ALA A 355 8.93 4.82 10.17
CA ALA A 355 9.90 4.87 11.27
C ALA A 355 11.31 5.36 10.88
N PRO A 356 11.97 4.84 9.82
CA PRO A 356 13.32 5.30 9.44
C PRO A 356 13.39 6.76 8.98
N GLN A 357 12.25 7.39 8.65
CA GLN A 357 12.16 8.77 8.17
C GLN A 357 11.82 9.77 9.28
N LEU A 358 11.59 9.31 10.52
CA LEU A 358 11.31 10.19 11.65
C LEU A 358 12.57 10.90 12.14
N GLU A 359 12.39 12.15 12.55
CA GLU A 359 13.46 13.03 13.00
C GLU A 359 13.52 13.05 14.53
N ASN A 360 14.71 12.91 15.12
CA ASN A 360 14.92 12.99 16.57
C ASN A 360 14.12 11.97 17.42
N THR A 361 13.69 10.85 16.83
CA THR A 361 12.82 9.84 17.46
C THR A 361 13.51 8.50 17.62
N ILE A 362 13.37 7.87 18.80
CA ILE A 362 13.73 6.46 19.03
C ILE A 362 12.62 5.58 18.45
N THR A 363 12.96 4.63 17.58
CA THR A 363 11.97 3.73 16.97
C THR A 363 12.04 2.32 17.54
N ILE A 364 10.89 1.78 17.93
CA ILE A 364 10.75 0.47 18.59
C ILE A 364 9.73 -0.37 17.82
N ASN A 365 10.10 -1.59 17.42
CA ASN A 365 9.14 -2.62 17.02
C ASN A 365 8.66 -3.37 18.28
N TRP A 366 7.35 -3.53 18.47
CA TRP A 366 6.82 -4.26 19.62
C TRP A 366 5.50 -4.96 19.34
N LEU A 367 5.40 -6.20 19.84
CA LEU A 367 4.18 -7.00 19.99
C LEU A 367 3.48 -7.47 18.70
N GLY A 368 3.10 -6.57 17.80
CA GLY A 368 2.23 -6.91 16.66
C GLY A 368 2.89 -7.83 15.62
N TYR A 369 4.19 -7.68 15.41
CA TYR A 369 4.96 -8.52 14.51
C TYR A 369 6.03 -9.30 15.29
N PRO A 370 5.94 -10.65 15.33
CA PRO A 370 6.81 -11.48 16.16
C PRO A 370 8.13 -11.82 15.45
N GLY A 371 8.90 -10.80 15.06
CA GLY A 371 10.18 -10.99 14.38
C GLY A 371 10.97 -9.70 14.16
N THR A 372 12.19 -9.86 13.67
CA THR A 372 13.08 -8.76 13.24
C THR A 372 12.52 -8.00 12.04
N MET A 373 12.64 -6.68 12.07
CA MET A 373 12.30 -5.79 10.96
C MET A 373 13.44 -5.71 9.93
N GLY A 374 14.61 -6.26 10.23
CA GLY A 374 15.72 -6.41 9.29
C GLY A 374 16.61 -5.16 9.14
N LEU A 375 17.68 -5.36 8.36
CA LEU A 375 18.71 -4.39 8.03
C LEU A 375 18.50 -3.87 6.60
N THR A 376 18.47 -2.55 6.45
CA THR A 376 18.53 -1.87 5.15
C THR A 376 19.67 -0.85 5.16
N GLN A 377 20.47 -0.82 4.09
CA GLN A 377 21.65 0.06 3.98
C GLN A 377 22.59 -0.07 5.20
N GLU A 378 22.82 -1.31 5.66
CA GLU A 378 23.65 -1.66 6.84
C GLU A 378 23.13 -1.09 8.18
N LYS A 379 21.89 -0.59 8.21
CA LYS A 379 21.25 -0.04 9.40
C LYS A 379 19.97 -0.81 9.75
N PRO A 380 19.68 -1.02 11.04
CA PRO A 380 18.39 -1.54 11.46
C PRO A 380 17.25 -0.62 11.03
N LEU A 381 16.15 -1.19 10.53
CA LEU A 381 14.95 -0.40 10.19
C LEU A 381 14.37 0.29 11.43
N TYR A 382 14.44 -0.40 12.58
CA TYR A 382 14.06 0.09 13.90
C TYR A 382 15.27 0.07 14.85
N ASP A 383 15.37 1.04 15.77
CA ASP A 383 16.49 1.05 16.73
C ASP A 383 16.43 -0.14 17.68
N TYR A 384 15.22 -0.44 18.16
CA TYR A 384 14.99 -1.44 19.19
C TYR A 384 13.83 -2.38 18.85
N ILE A 385 13.89 -3.57 19.42
CA ILE A 385 12.74 -4.46 19.59
C ILE A 385 12.54 -4.71 21.08
N LEU A 386 11.30 -4.59 21.54
CA LEU A 386 10.96 -4.87 22.94
C LEU A 386 10.57 -6.35 23.08
N ALA A 387 11.29 -7.08 23.91
CA ALA A 387 11.16 -8.52 24.10
C ALA A 387 11.48 -8.92 25.55
N ASP A 388 11.59 -10.22 25.82
CA ASP A 388 12.04 -10.78 27.09
C ASP A 388 13.13 -11.86 26.88
N ASP A 389 13.73 -12.32 27.98
CA ASP A 389 14.83 -13.32 27.94
C ASP A 389 14.36 -14.72 27.51
N PHE A 390 13.06 -15.00 27.52
CA PHE A 390 12.52 -16.29 27.09
C PHE A 390 12.27 -16.30 25.57
N ILE A 391 11.64 -15.24 25.06
CA ILE A 391 11.26 -15.12 23.64
C ILE A 391 12.48 -14.85 22.76
N ILE A 392 13.41 -14.01 23.23
CA ILE A 392 14.70 -13.78 22.56
C ILE A 392 15.82 -14.07 23.55
N PRO A 393 16.30 -15.32 23.66
CA PRO A 393 17.44 -15.61 24.52
C PRO A 393 18.72 -14.95 23.98
N LYS A 394 19.70 -14.70 24.86
CA LYS A 394 20.96 -13.99 24.51
C LYS A 394 21.70 -14.57 23.29
N ASN A 395 21.66 -15.89 23.11
CA ASN A 395 22.35 -16.55 22.01
C ASN A 395 21.71 -16.29 20.63
N ASP A 396 20.44 -15.86 20.62
CA ASP A 396 19.65 -15.61 19.42
C ASP A 396 19.58 -14.12 19.07
N GLU A 397 20.13 -13.22 19.90
CA GLU A 397 20.20 -11.78 19.63
C GLU A 397 20.87 -11.46 18.28
N LYS A 398 21.81 -12.30 17.85
CA LYS A 398 22.50 -12.18 16.54
C LYS A 398 21.56 -12.34 15.33
N TYR A 399 20.35 -12.86 15.52
CA TYR A 399 19.34 -13.02 14.49
C TYR A 399 18.34 -11.85 14.43
N TYR A 400 18.57 -10.80 15.23
CA TYR A 400 17.79 -9.58 15.20
C TYR A 400 18.64 -8.42 14.71
N ALA A 401 18.03 -7.56 13.91
CA ALA A 401 18.72 -6.36 13.41
C ALA A 401 18.74 -5.28 14.49
N GLU A 402 17.66 -5.19 15.25
CA GLU A 402 17.43 -4.22 16.30
C GLU A 402 18.21 -4.56 17.57
N THR A 403 18.47 -3.55 18.40
CA THR A 403 18.95 -3.80 19.75
C THR A 403 17.80 -4.30 20.62
N ILE A 404 18.02 -5.38 21.38
CA ILE A 404 16.95 -5.94 22.21
C ILE A 404 16.80 -5.13 23.51
N LEU A 405 15.61 -4.56 23.73
CA LEU A 405 15.19 -4.03 25.02
C LEU A 405 14.40 -5.11 25.76
N ARG A 406 14.79 -5.40 27.01
CA ARG A 406 14.24 -6.53 27.76
C ARG A 406 13.29 -6.08 28.84
N LEU A 407 12.04 -6.53 28.76
CA LEU A 407 11.10 -6.45 29.86
C LEU A 407 11.44 -7.51 30.92
N PRO A 408 11.23 -7.22 32.21
CA PRO A 408 11.70 -8.06 33.31
C PRO A 408 10.95 -9.40 33.44
N PHE A 409 9.81 -9.56 32.77
CA PHE A 409 8.97 -10.77 32.85
C PHE A 409 8.62 -11.28 31.46
N ALA A 410 7.50 -10.84 30.91
CA ALA A 410 7.03 -11.15 29.57
C ALA A 410 6.85 -9.86 28.78
N TYR A 411 7.12 -9.94 27.48
CA TYR A 411 7.06 -8.78 26.59
C TYR A 411 5.66 -8.32 26.19
#